data_AF-A0A6F8TXB1-F1
#
_entry.id   AF-A0A6F8TXB1-F1
#
_cell.length_a   1.000
_cell.length_b   1.000
_cell.length_c   1.000
_cell.angle_alpha   90.00
_cell.angle_beta   90.00
_cell.angle_gamma   90.00
#
_symmetry.space_group_name_H-M   'P 1'
#
loop_
_entity.id
_entity.type
_entity.pdbx_description
1 polymer ?
#
loop_
_entity_poly.entity_id
_entity_poly.type
_entity_poly.pdbx_seq_one_letter_code
_entity_poly.pdbx_strand_id
1 'polypeptide(L)'
;MKSAGVFAMDGSDTSNQTKEVLQENDIIHRHESSSLTKERLDWATYIFTMTSNHKRAIVDQYPHVADKIFTLKEFVLEDPVDLDVSDPYGGSVDIYRHTYRELDSLIEALIKKLG
;
A
#
# COMPACT_ATOMS: atom_id res chain seq x y z
N MET A 1 6.82 11.32 3.11
CA MET A 1 5.80 10.25 3.00
C MET A 1 5.84 9.42 4.28
N LYS A 2 4.70 9.06 4.87
CA LYS A 2 4.63 8.11 6.00
C LYS A 2 3.73 6.95 5.58
N SER A 3 4.21 5.72 5.74
CA SER A 3 3.45 4.50 5.48
C SER A 3 3.00 3.88 6.80
N ALA A 4 1.79 3.33 6.86
CA ALA A 4 1.24 2.61 8.00
C ALA A 4 0.49 1.39 7.48
N GLY A 5 0.77 0.21 8.05
CA GLY A 5 0.11 -1.04 7.67
C GLY A 5 -1.13 -1.27 8.53
N VAL A 6 -2.22 -1.71 7.92
CA VAL A 6 -3.47 -2.03 8.63
C VAL A 6 -3.37 -3.37 9.39
N PHE A 7 -2.42 -4.23 9.00
CA PHE A 7 -2.15 -5.54 9.61
C PHE A 7 -0.65 -5.84 9.76
N ALA A 8 0.16 -4.82 10.01
CA ALA A 8 1.58 -5.06 10.15
C ALA A 8 1.88 -5.58 11.57
N MET A 9 2.21 -6.87 11.69
CA MET A 9 2.87 -7.38 12.90
C MET A 9 4.23 -6.71 13.01
N ASP A 10 4.47 -5.99 14.10
CA ASP A 10 5.79 -5.43 14.38
C ASP A 10 6.83 -6.56 14.43
N GLY A 11 7.86 -6.47 13.59
CA GLY A 11 9.04 -7.35 13.64
C GLY A 11 9.00 -8.66 12.83
N SER A 12 8.06 -8.86 11.90
CA SER A 12 8.16 -10.00 10.98
C SER A 12 9.25 -9.76 9.93
N ASP A 13 10.21 -10.70 9.84
CA ASP A 13 11.24 -10.66 8.80
C ASP A 13 10.57 -10.77 7.42
N THR A 14 10.89 -9.84 6.52
CA THR A 14 10.38 -9.79 5.16
C THR A 14 10.64 -11.13 4.45
N SER A 15 9.65 -11.68 3.73
CA SER A 15 9.78 -12.97 3.04
C SER A 15 10.99 -12.99 2.10
N ASN A 16 11.60 -14.15 1.88
CA ASN A 16 12.76 -14.29 0.99
C ASN A 16 12.44 -13.78 -0.43
N GLN A 17 11.22 -14.01 -0.91
CA GLN A 17 10.73 -13.53 -2.19
C GLN A 17 10.68 -12.00 -2.24
N THR A 18 10.19 -11.34 -1.19
CA THR A 18 10.22 -9.87 -1.14
C THR A 18 11.67 -9.35 -1.10
N LYS A 19 12.57 -9.99 -0.34
CA LYS A 19 13.99 -9.61 -0.32
C LYS A 19 14.63 -9.70 -1.71
N GLU A 20 14.36 -10.77 -2.45
CA GLU A 20 14.85 -10.98 -3.81
C GLU A 20 14.36 -9.87 -4.75
N VAL A 21 13.06 -9.61 -4.80
CA VAL A 21 12.49 -8.58 -5.67
C VAL A 21 12.99 -7.17 -5.31
N LEU A 22 13.19 -6.87 -4.03
CA LEU A 22 13.74 -5.57 -3.61
C LEU A 22 15.22 -5.42 -4.01
N GLN A 23 16.01 -6.48 -3.90
CA GLN A 23 17.41 -6.50 -4.36
C GLN A 23 17.51 -6.33 -5.88
N GLU A 24 16.64 -6.99 -6.65
CA GLU A 24 16.59 -6.88 -8.11
C GLU A 24 16.33 -5.44 -8.60
N ASN A 25 15.68 -4.62 -7.78
CA ASN A 25 15.30 -3.24 -8.12
C ASN A 25 16.08 -2.19 -7.32
N ASP A 26 17.19 -2.56 -6.69
CA ASP A 26 18.07 -1.68 -5.92
C ASP A 26 17.35 -0.90 -4.79
N ILE A 27 16.26 -1.47 -4.26
CA ILE A 27 15.46 -0.82 -3.20
C ILE A 27 16.06 -1.15 -1.84
N ILE A 28 16.59 -0.12 -1.18
CA ILE A 28 17.09 -0.22 0.20
C ILE A 28 15.90 -0.37 1.15
N HIS A 29 15.68 -1.60 1.63
CA HIS A 29 14.62 -1.90 2.58
C HIS A 29 15.01 -1.45 4.00
N ARG A 30 14.53 -0.27 4.43
CA ARG A 30 14.39 0.11 5.84
C ARG A 30 12.90 0.30 6.16
N HIS A 31 12.13 -0.76 6.09
CA HIS A 31 10.73 -0.69 6.52
C HIS A 31 10.66 -0.99 8.01
N GLU A 32 10.19 -0.01 8.77
CA GLU A 32 9.50 -0.28 10.03
C GLU A 32 8.00 -0.24 9.72
N SER A 33 7.40 -1.43 9.74
CA SER A 33 5.97 -1.58 10.00
C SER A 33 5.60 -0.70 11.18
N SER A 34 4.59 0.14 11.01
CA SER A 34 4.07 0.93 12.12
C SER A 34 2.57 0.83 12.14
N SER A 35 2.06 0.55 13.34
CA SER A 35 0.64 0.47 13.60
C SER A 35 -0.07 1.75 13.18
N LEU A 36 -1.27 1.59 12.64
CA LEU A 36 -2.17 2.70 12.34
C LEU A 36 -2.58 3.39 13.65
N THR A 37 -2.37 4.71 13.76
CA THR A 37 -2.84 5.50 14.91
C THR A 37 -3.75 6.62 14.45
N LYS A 38 -4.68 7.04 15.33
CA LYS A 38 -5.62 8.13 15.03
C LYS A 38 -4.87 9.42 14.68
N GLU A 39 -3.76 9.72 15.34
CA GLU A 39 -2.97 10.93 15.11
C GLU A 39 -2.38 10.95 13.70
N ARG A 40 -1.97 9.78 13.18
CA ARG A 40 -1.45 9.65 11.80
C ARG A 40 -2.57 9.84 10.78
N LEU A 41 -3.74 9.27 11.05
CA LEU A 41 -4.94 9.45 10.23
C LEU A 41 -5.35 10.92 10.19
N ASP A 42 -5.38 11.61 11.33
CA ASP A 42 -5.78 13.01 11.44
C ASP A 42 -4.80 13.93 10.69
N TRP A 43 -3.50 13.66 10.79
CA TRP A 43 -2.45 14.46 10.13
C TRP A 43 -2.42 14.31 8.59
N ALA A 44 -2.79 13.14 8.06
CA ALA A 44 -2.66 12.85 6.64
C ALA A 44 -3.61 13.72 5.78
N THR A 45 -3.08 14.29 4.69
CA THR A 45 -3.87 14.94 3.64
C THR A 45 -4.55 13.92 2.73
N TYR A 46 -3.83 12.84 2.40
CA TYR A 46 -4.33 11.70 1.64
C TYR A 46 -3.88 10.41 2.31
N ILE A 47 -4.77 9.43 2.36
CA ILE A 47 -4.51 8.08 2.89
C ILE A 47 -4.73 7.11 1.75
N PHE A 48 -3.73 6.28 1.45
CA PHE A 48 -3.81 5.27 0.40
C PHE A 48 -3.77 3.87 0.98
N THR A 49 -4.77 3.04 0.66
CA THR A 49 -4.82 1.62 1.02
C THR A 49 -4.54 0.74 -0.19
N MET A 50 -4.08 -0.49 0.07
CA MET A 50 -3.85 -1.46 -1.00
C MET A 50 -5.12 -2.16 -1.46
N THR A 51 -6.14 -2.25 -0.59
CA THR A 51 -7.41 -2.91 -0.91
C THR A 51 -8.61 -2.11 -0.40
N SER A 52 -9.75 -2.36 -1.02
CA SER A 52 -11.07 -1.87 -0.65
C SER A 52 -11.49 -2.35 0.75
N ASN A 53 -11.14 -3.59 1.12
CA ASN A 53 -11.37 -4.09 2.47
C ASN A 53 -10.57 -3.32 3.53
N HIS A 54 -9.31 -2.98 3.27
CA HIS A 54 -8.54 -2.12 4.17
C HIS A 54 -9.16 -0.72 4.30
N LYS A 55 -9.59 -0.12 3.17
CA LYS A 55 -10.30 1.17 3.18
C LYS A 55 -11.56 1.09 4.04
N ARG A 56 -12.40 0.08 3.81
CA ARG A 56 -13.65 -0.13 4.55
C ARG A 56 -13.41 -0.30 6.05
N ALA A 57 -12.45 -1.15 6.43
CA ALA A 57 -12.11 -1.35 7.84
C ALA A 57 -11.69 -0.05 8.54
N ILE A 58 -10.91 0.80 7.86
CA ILE A 58 -10.52 2.11 8.41
C ILE A 58 -11.72 3.06 8.49
N VAL A 59 -12.57 3.13 7.46
CA VAL A 59 -13.74 4.01 7.45
C VAL A 59 -14.77 3.60 8.51
N ASP A 60 -14.99 2.29 8.69
CA ASP A 60 -15.90 1.76 9.71
C ASP A 60 -15.41 2.13 11.13
N GLN A 61 -14.09 2.19 11.34
CA GLN A 61 -13.49 2.57 12.63
C GLN A 61 -13.30 4.09 12.81
N TYR A 62 -13.04 4.81 11.72
CA TYR A 62 -12.72 6.24 11.69
C TYR A 62 -13.51 6.95 10.58
N PRO A 63 -14.84 7.14 10.75
CA PRO A 63 -15.68 7.70 9.68
C PRO A 63 -15.25 9.10 9.20
N HIS A 64 -14.55 9.86 10.05
CA HIS A 64 -14.11 11.23 9.76
C HIS A 64 -12.97 11.32 8.74
N VAL A 65 -12.39 10.20 8.31
CA VAL A 65 -11.37 10.19 7.24
C VAL A 65 -11.90 9.74 5.88
N ALA A 66 -13.21 9.48 5.76
CA ALA A 66 -13.83 8.92 4.57
C ALA A 66 -13.62 9.78 3.30
N ASP A 67 -13.45 11.09 3.46
CA ASP A 67 -13.21 12.07 2.39
C ASP A 67 -11.76 12.11 1.90
N LYS A 68 -10.82 11.57 2.67
CA LYS A 68 -9.38 11.61 2.38
C LYS A 68 -8.71 10.24 2.27
N ILE A 69 -9.49 9.17 2.30
CA ILE A 69 -9.01 7.79 2.16
C ILE A 69 -9.42 7.18 0.81
N PHE A 70 -8.44 6.61 0.13
CA PHE A 70 -8.58 6.01 -1.17
C PHE A 70 -7.78 4.70 -1.25
N THR A 71 -8.16 3.74 -2.08
CA THR A 71 -7.26 2.72 -2.58
C THR A 71 -6.31 3.37 -3.58
N LEU A 72 -5.14 2.77 -3.76
CA LEU A 72 -4.17 3.32 -4.69
C LEU A 72 -4.73 3.35 -6.12
N LYS A 73 -5.36 2.25 -6.56
CA LYS A 73 -5.99 2.14 -7.89
C LYS A 73 -7.13 3.13 -8.09
N GLU A 74 -8.04 3.29 -7.13
CA GLU A 74 -9.17 4.22 -7.28
C GLU A 74 -8.72 5.67 -7.39
N PHE A 75 -7.57 6.01 -6.79
CA PHE A 75 -7.06 7.37 -6.86
C PHE A 75 -6.34 7.67 -8.17
N VAL A 76 -5.59 6.72 -8.73
CA VAL A 76 -4.73 6.99 -9.90
C VAL A 76 -5.35 6.62 -11.24
N LEU A 77 -6.26 5.64 -11.27
CA LEU A 77 -6.89 5.15 -12.51
C LEU A 77 -8.25 5.83 -12.74
N GLU A 78 -8.61 6.05 -14.01
CA GLU A 78 -9.90 6.68 -14.36
C GLU A 78 -11.08 5.71 -14.31
N ASP A 79 -10.88 4.46 -14.76
CA ASP A 79 -11.89 3.39 -14.75
C ASP A 79 -11.24 2.04 -14.41
N PRO A 80 -10.86 1.84 -13.13
CA PRO A 80 -10.23 0.60 -12.71
C PRO A 80 -11.19 -0.59 -12.73
N VAL A 81 -10.79 -1.69 -13.39
CA VAL A 81 -11.55 -2.96 -13.39
C VAL A 81 -11.65 -3.56 -11.98
N ASP A 82 -10.64 -3.30 -11.15
CA ASP A 82 -10.57 -3.70 -9.75
C ASP A 82 -9.86 -2.60 -8.92
N LEU A 83 -10.18 -2.51 -7.63
CA LEU A 83 -9.65 -1.46 -6.74
C LEU A 83 -8.48 -1.94 -5.87
N ASP A 84 -8.09 -3.21 -5.99
CA ASP A 84 -7.24 -3.92 -5.04
C ASP A 84 -5.89 -4.25 -5.69
N VAL A 85 -4.80 -3.92 -5.03
CA VAL A 85 -3.47 -4.37 -5.44
C VAL A 85 -3.35 -5.86 -5.18
N SER A 86 -2.73 -6.59 -6.11
CA SER A 86 -2.53 -8.03 -6.01
C SER A 86 -1.67 -8.40 -4.80
N ASP A 87 -2.16 -9.29 -3.94
CA ASP A 87 -1.40 -9.78 -2.76
C ASP A 87 -0.52 -10.99 -3.15
N PRO A 88 0.82 -10.88 -3.06
CA PRO A 88 1.73 -11.97 -3.43
C PRO A 88 1.96 -12.99 -2.31
N TYR A 89 1.35 -12.81 -1.14
CA TYR A 89 1.62 -13.62 0.05
C TYR A 89 1.41 -15.12 -0.21
N GLY A 90 2.41 -15.95 0.17
CA GLY A 90 2.40 -17.40 -0.05
C GLY A 90 2.66 -17.84 -1.50
N GLY A 91 2.85 -16.91 -2.44
CA GLY A 91 3.09 -17.18 -3.85
C GLY A 91 4.55 -17.49 -4.23
N SER A 92 4.77 -17.75 -5.52
CA SER A 92 6.12 -17.84 -6.12
C SER A 92 6.75 -16.46 -6.27
N VAL A 93 8.07 -16.41 -6.44
CA VAL A 93 8.79 -15.14 -6.67
C VAL A 93 8.26 -14.35 -7.87
N ASP A 94 7.78 -15.02 -8.92
CA ASP A 94 7.18 -14.35 -10.08
C ASP A 94 5.90 -13.59 -9.74
N ILE A 95 5.13 -14.07 -8.76
CA ILE A 95 3.96 -13.34 -8.24
C ILE A 95 4.42 -12.07 -7.52
N TYR A 96 5.48 -12.14 -6.71
CA TYR A 96 6.07 -10.95 -6.08
C TYR A 96 6.58 -9.95 -7.11
N ARG A 97 7.25 -10.40 -8.19
CA ARG A 97 7.68 -9.53 -9.29
C ARG A 97 6.50 -8.87 -9.99
N HIS A 98 5.40 -9.60 -10.18
CA HIS A 98 4.18 -9.05 -10.79
C HIS A 98 3.56 -7.97 -9.91
N THR A 99 3.33 -8.25 -8.61
CA THR A 99 2.84 -7.25 -7.65
C THR A 99 3.76 -6.03 -7.58
N TYR A 100 5.08 -6.24 -7.62
CA TYR A 100 6.04 -5.14 -7.61
C TYR A 100 5.85 -4.21 -8.82
N ARG A 101 5.75 -4.75 -10.04
CA ARG A 101 5.55 -3.94 -11.26
C ARG A 101 4.22 -3.21 -11.25
N GLU A 102 3.18 -3.85 -10.72
CA GLU A 102 1.88 -3.23 -10.51
C GLU A 102 2.01 -2.02 -9.57
N LEU A 103 2.62 -2.20 -8.40
CA LEU A 103 2.84 -1.13 -7.43
C LEU A 103 3.69 0.01 -7.98
N ASP A 104 4.79 -0.30 -8.65
CA ASP A 104 5.71 0.69 -9.23
C ASP A 104 4.98 1.59 -10.24
N SER A 105 4.21 0.98 -11.15
CA SER A 105 3.39 1.71 -12.12
C SER A 105 2.34 2.61 -11.45
N LEU A 106 1.69 2.11 -10.41
CA LEU A 106 0.68 2.87 -9.66
C LEU A 106 1.31 4.03 -8.87
N ILE A 107 2.50 3.83 -8.29
CA ILE A 107 3.24 4.87 -7.56
C ILE A 107 3.72 5.95 -8.52
N GLU A 108 4.23 5.60 -9.69
CA GLU A 108 4.59 6.59 -10.72
C GLU A 108 3.38 7.44 -11.14
N ALA A 109 2.22 6.81 -11.37
CA ALA A 109 0.99 7.50 -11.70
C ALA A 109 0.52 8.41 -10.56
N LEU A 110 0.65 7.95 -9.31
CA LEU A 110 0.34 8.74 -8.13
C LEU A 110 1.20 10.01 -8.05
N ILE A 111 2.51 9.88 -8.24
CA ILE A 111 3.44 11.01 -8.21
C ILE A 111 3.08 12.03 -9.30
N LYS A 112 2.77 11.56 -10.51
CA LYS A 112 2.35 12.44 -11.63
C LYS A 112 1.04 13.16 -11.36
N LYS A 113 0.14 12.59 -10.56
CA LYS A 113 -1.16 13.19 -10.22
C LYS A 113 -1.07 14.19 -9.06
N LEU A 114 -0.06 14.05 -8.19
CA LEU A 114 0.16 14.92 -7.03
C LEU A 114 1.17 16.05 -7.27
N GLY A 115 2.04 15.92 -8.28
CA GLY A 115 3.00 16.94 -8.71
C GLY A 115 2.44 17.83 -9.82
#